data_AF-A0A933UKK4-F1
#
_entry.id   AF-A0A933UKK4-F1
#
_cell.length_a   1.000
_cell.length_b   1.000
_cell.length_c   1.000
_cell.angle_alpha   90.00
_cell.angle_beta   90.00
_cell.angle_gamma   90.00
#
_symmetry.space_group_name_H-M   'P 1'
#
loop_
_entity.id
_entity.type
_entity.pdbx_description
1 polymer ?
#
loop_
_entity_poly.entity_id
_entity_poly.type
_entity_poly.pdbx_seq_one_letter_code
_entity_poly.pdbx_strand_id
1 'polypeptide(L)'
;LAERGPCAEDLEHDLAGLRAMLADPRSVVGEAYLAASEHVAGRERSGRAEMIAEIEALTAEDVRLAFAEALSDAYVVVPDGTRPAVPFAQIPGCAASRAVPEGADVLKRRRFRSAAPAGTALFTLPDGIGLRDEDGDVHIVRWADCVGVGVEDDVRVVTGRDRCWVLVDPADWRDGERAVRHVDAGADPGLRYALRHDDGVAELRLMG
;
A
#
# COMPACT_ATOMS: atom_id res chain seq x y z
N LEU A 1 12.98 -16.24 -16.34
CA LEU A 1 11.85 -16.83 -15.58
C LEU A 1 10.57 -16.87 -16.40
N ALA A 2 9.93 -15.76 -16.81
CA ALA A 2 8.65 -15.79 -17.56
C ALA A 2 8.66 -16.65 -18.85
N GLU A 3 9.74 -16.57 -19.64
CA GLU A 3 9.81 -17.27 -20.94
C GLU A 3 10.23 -18.74 -20.85
N ARG A 4 11.07 -19.09 -19.87
CA ARG A 4 11.78 -20.39 -19.84
C ARG A 4 11.63 -21.17 -18.53
N GLY A 5 11.02 -20.56 -17.50
CA GLY A 5 10.98 -21.10 -16.15
C GLY A 5 12.35 -21.06 -15.45
N PRO A 6 12.41 -21.51 -14.18
CA PRO A 6 13.65 -21.88 -13.52
C PRO A 6 14.20 -23.19 -14.11
N CYS A 7 15.50 -23.42 -13.99
CA CYS A 7 16.05 -24.74 -14.28
C CYS A 7 15.86 -25.70 -13.09
N ALA A 8 16.13 -27.00 -13.29
CA ALA A 8 16.00 -27.99 -12.23
C ALA A 8 16.94 -27.71 -11.03
N GLU A 9 18.14 -27.16 -11.30
CA GLU A 9 19.10 -26.80 -10.26
C GLU A 9 18.60 -25.63 -9.41
N ASP A 10 17.96 -24.62 -10.02
CA ASP A 10 17.35 -23.51 -9.29
C ASP A 10 16.24 -24.01 -8.34
N LEU A 11 15.37 -24.89 -8.84
CA LEU A 11 14.29 -25.47 -8.03
C LEU A 11 14.83 -26.32 -6.88
N GLU A 12 15.85 -27.14 -7.13
CA GLU A 12 16.47 -27.94 -6.08
C GLU A 12 17.16 -27.06 -5.03
N HIS A 13 17.82 -25.99 -5.46
CA HIS A 13 18.44 -24.99 -4.58
C HIS A 13 17.39 -24.33 -3.66
N ASP A 14 16.29 -23.85 -4.22
CA ASP A 14 15.23 -23.19 -3.48
C ASP A 14 14.53 -24.16 -2.51
N LEU A 15 14.27 -25.40 -2.94
CA LEU A 15 13.72 -26.46 -2.08
C LEU A 15 14.66 -26.81 -0.92
N ALA A 16 15.96 -26.90 -1.16
CA ALA A 16 16.94 -27.13 -0.11
C ALA A 16 16.96 -25.97 0.90
N GLY A 17 16.87 -24.71 0.42
CA GLY A 17 16.78 -23.52 1.26
C GLY A 17 15.52 -23.52 2.13
N LEU A 18 14.36 -23.84 1.55
CA LEU A 18 13.09 -23.97 2.28
C LEU A 18 13.18 -25.04 3.37
N ARG A 19 13.69 -26.23 3.05
CA ARG A 19 13.85 -27.32 4.02
C ARG A 19 14.78 -26.91 5.16
N ALA A 20 15.89 -26.23 4.87
CA ALA A 20 16.81 -25.72 5.88
C ALA A 20 16.15 -24.68 6.79
N MET A 21 15.37 -23.76 6.21
CA MET A 21 14.61 -22.75 6.98
C MET A 21 13.60 -23.40 7.93
N LEU A 22 12.85 -24.40 7.46
CA LEU A 22 11.83 -25.10 8.26
C LEU A 22 12.41 -26.04 9.31
N ALA A 23 13.63 -26.53 9.09
CA ALA A 23 14.36 -27.31 10.08
C ALA A 23 14.91 -26.46 11.23
N ASP A 24 15.05 -25.15 11.05
CA ASP A 24 15.49 -24.23 12.10
C ASP A 24 14.36 -24.04 13.15
N PRO A 25 14.58 -24.41 14.43
CA PRO A 25 13.58 -24.22 15.49
C PRO A 25 13.12 -22.76 15.67
N ARG A 26 13.94 -21.78 15.25
CA ARG A 26 13.61 -20.36 15.36
C ARG A 26 12.52 -19.92 14.36
N SER A 27 12.25 -20.72 13.31
CA SER A 27 11.18 -20.46 12.34
C SER A 27 9.78 -20.51 12.95
N VAL A 28 9.60 -21.18 14.09
CA VAL A 28 8.29 -21.38 14.74
C VAL A 28 7.55 -20.08 15.06
N VAL A 29 8.29 -19.01 15.38
CA VAL A 29 7.69 -17.69 15.66
C VAL A 29 7.09 -17.10 14.38
N GLY A 30 7.81 -17.19 13.27
CA GLY A 30 7.31 -16.76 11.97
C GLY A 30 6.10 -17.58 11.51
N GLU A 31 6.12 -18.90 11.73
CA GLU A 31 4.98 -19.76 11.43
C GLU A 31 3.74 -19.44 12.27
N ALA A 32 3.92 -19.19 13.57
CA ALA A 32 2.82 -18.80 14.45
C ALA A 32 2.20 -17.46 14.02
N TYR A 33 3.04 -16.49 13.62
CA TYR A 33 2.57 -15.21 13.09
C TYR A 33 1.79 -15.38 11.79
N LEU A 34 2.29 -16.19 10.84
CA LEU A 34 1.60 -16.44 9.58
C LEU A 34 0.26 -17.16 9.78
N ALA A 35 0.23 -18.16 10.67
CA ALA A 35 -1.00 -18.87 11.01
C ALA A 35 -2.05 -17.95 11.66
N ALA A 36 -1.63 -17.07 12.58
CA ALA A 36 -2.50 -16.06 13.15
C ALA A 36 -3.02 -15.08 12.07
N SER A 37 -2.14 -14.64 11.17
CA SER A 37 -2.50 -13.72 10.08
C SER A 37 -3.53 -14.34 9.12
N GLU A 38 -3.39 -15.62 8.77
CA GLU A 38 -4.36 -16.32 7.93
C GLU A 38 -5.68 -16.55 8.63
N HIS A 39 -5.66 -16.91 9.92
CA HIS A 39 -6.87 -17.04 10.73
C HIS A 39 -7.65 -15.73 10.81
N VAL A 40 -6.96 -14.60 11.06
CA VAL A 40 -7.59 -13.26 11.08
C VAL A 40 -8.16 -12.89 9.70
N ALA A 41 -7.50 -13.32 8.61
CA ALA A 41 -7.99 -13.14 7.25
C ALA A 41 -9.10 -14.12 6.85
N GLY A 42 -9.55 -15.01 7.74
CA GLY A 42 -10.58 -16.02 7.44
C GLY A 42 -10.11 -17.11 6.46
N ARG A 43 -8.80 -17.31 6.32
CA ARG A 43 -8.19 -18.34 5.47
C ARG A 43 -7.81 -19.55 6.31
N GLU A 44 -8.09 -20.74 5.80
CA GLU A 44 -7.56 -21.98 6.35
C GLU A 44 -6.11 -22.15 5.89
N ARG A 45 -5.23 -22.48 6.84
CA ARG A 45 -3.82 -22.75 6.57
C ARG A 45 -3.60 -24.26 6.49
N SER A 46 -3.01 -24.71 5.39
CA SER A 46 -2.53 -26.09 5.27
C SER A 46 -1.43 -26.38 6.30
N GLY A 47 -1.39 -27.61 6.79
CA GLY A 47 -0.38 -28.02 7.78
C GLY A 47 1.04 -27.92 7.20
N ARG A 48 2.07 -27.80 8.05
CA ARG A 48 3.47 -27.70 7.58
C ARG A 48 3.86 -28.81 6.59
N ALA A 49 3.45 -30.05 6.85
CA ALA A 49 3.75 -31.19 5.97
C ALA A 49 3.03 -31.09 4.62
N GLU A 50 1.81 -30.58 4.60
CA GLU A 50 1.01 -30.37 3.40
C GLU A 50 1.61 -29.24 2.55
N MET A 51 1.96 -28.10 3.17
CA MET A 51 2.67 -27.00 2.50
C MET A 51 4.00 -27.46 1.87
N ILE A 52 4.80 -28.30 2.56
CA ILE A 52 6.03 -28.85 1.99
C ILE A 52 5.71 -29.73 0.78
N ALA A 53 4.72 -30.62 0.89
CA ALA A 53 4.34 -31.51 -0.20
C ALA A 53 3.82 -30.74 -1.43
N GLU A 54 3.04 -29.67 -1.21
CA GLU A 54 2.59 -28.76 -2.27
C GLU A 54 3.77 -28.10 -2.98
N ILE A 55 4.75 -27.59 -2.24
CA ILE A 55 5.91 -26.92 -2.81
C ILE A 55 6.83 -27.93 -3.53
N GLU A 56 7.02 -29.13 -2.99
CA GLU A 56 7.81 -30.20 -3.62
C GLU A 56 7.17 -30.73 -4.91
N ALA A 57 5.85 -30.56 -5.07
CA ALA A 57 5.13 -30.93 -6.28
C ALA A 57 5.21 -29.87 -7.39
N LEU A 58 5.70 -28.65 -7.10
CA LEU A 58 5.82 -27.59 -8.09
C LEU A 58 6.80 -27.96 -9.20
N THR A 59 6.37 -27.77 -10.44
CA THR A 59 7.22 -27.94 -11.62
C THR A 59 7.78 -26.59 -12.09
N ALA A 60 8.82 -26.65 -12.92
CA ALA A 60 9.35 -25.45 -13.58
C ALA A 60 8.28 -24.73 -14.42
N GLU A 61 7.33 -25.48 -14.99
CA GLU A 61 6.24 -24.91 -15.77
C GLU A 61 5.23 -24.17 -14.88
N ASP A 62 4.91 -24.69 -13.70
CA ASP A 62 4.03 -24.01 -12.74
C ASP A 62 4.63 -22.67 -12.31
N VAL A 63 5.92 -22.67 -11.99
CA VAL A 63 6.65 -21.44 -11.64
C VAL A 63 6.71 -20.48 -12.84
N ARG A 64 6.92 -20.98 -14.05
CA ARG A 64 6.95 -20.16 -15.27
C ARG A 64 5.61 -19.47 -15.50
N LEU A 65 4.50 -20.21 -15.42
CA LEU A 65 3.15 -19.71 -15.61
C LEU A 65 2.80 -18.68 -14.54
N ALA A 66 3.02 -18.99 -13.26
CA ALA A 66 2.77 -18.06 -12.16
C ALA A 66 3.60 -16.77 -12.29
N PHE A 67 4.87 -16.88 -12.69
CA PHE A 67 5.72 -15.70 -12.90
C PHE A 67 5.28 -14.88 -14.11
N ALA A 68 4.85 -15.53 -15.21
CA ALA A 68 4.36 -14.83 -16.39
C ALA A 68 3.06 -14.06 -16.10
N GLU A 69 2.16 -14.65 -15.31
CA GLU A 69 0.93 -13.98 -14.84
C GLU A 69 1.27 -12.82 -13.89
N ALA A 70 2.11 -13.04 -12.88
CA ALA A 70 2.49 -11.99 -11.95
C ALA A 70 3.21 -10.82 -12.64
N LEU A 71 3.95 -11.08 -13.72
CA LEU A 71 4.70 -10.04 -14.43
C LEU A 71 3.80 -9.01 -15.12
N SER A 72 2.57 -9.37 -15.53
CA SER A 72 1.66 -8.39 -16.15
C SER A 72 1.17 -7.34 -15.16
N ASP A 73 1.13 -7.68 -13.87
CA ASP A 73 0.71 -6.79 -12.78
C ASP A 73 1.89 -6.29 -11.94
N ALA A 74 3.12 -6.57 -12.37
CA ALA A 74 4.33 -6.20 -11.64
C ALA A 74 4.60 -4.69 -11.75
N TYR A 75 4.97 -4.11 -10.61
CA TYR A 75 5.43 -2.73 -10.52
C TYR A 75 6.95 -2.73 -10.42
N VAL A 76 7.62 -1.98 -11.29
CA VAL A 76 9.08 -1.84 -11.26
C VAL A 76 9.43 -0.44 -10.80
N VAL A 77 10.05 -0.34 -9.63
CA VAL A 77 10.62 0.91 -9.12
C VAL A 77 12.06 0.98 -9.57
N VAL A 78 12.41 2.06 -10.28
CA VAL A 78 13.77 2.31 -10.75
C VAL A 78 14.28 3.64 -10.19
N PRO A 79 15.60 3.81 -10.03
CA PRO A 79 16.16 5.12 -9.68
C PRO A 79 15.77 6.20 -10.68
N ASP A 80 15.66 7.44 -10.21
CA ASP A 80 15.32 8.57 -11.06
C ASP A 80 16.30 8.71 -12.24
N GLY A 81 15.78 9.12 -13.39
CA GLY A 81 16.53 9.20 -14.65
C GLY A 81 16.82 7.86 -15.35
N THR A 82 16.49 6.71 -14.74
CA THR A 82 16.63 5.40 -15.38
C THR A 82 15.63 5.25 -16.52
N ARG A 83 16.11 4.81 -17.70
CA ARG A 83 15.25 4.43 -18.83
C ARG A 83 15.26 2.91 -18.97
N PRO A 84 14.21 2.20 -18.52
CA PRO A 84 14.13 0.75 -18.71
C PRO A 84 14.21 0.41 -20.20
N ALA A 85 14.92 -0.67 -20.53
CA ALA A 85 15.03 -1.15 -21.91
C ALA A 85 13.70 -1.67 -22.48
N VAL A 86 12.77 -2.02 -21.58
CA VAL A 86 11.41 -2.48 -21.88
C VAL A 86 10.42 -1.33 -21.69
N PRO A 87 9.40 -1.22 -22.55
CA PRO A 87 8.43 -0.13 -22.51
C PRO A 87 7.38 -0.38 -21.42
N PHE A 88 7.77 -0.22 -20.16
CA PHE A 88 6.80 -0.21 -19.06
C PHE A 88 5.90 1.02 -19.19
N ALA A 89 4.60 0.81 -19.00
CA ALA A 89 3.69 1.94 -18.80
C ALA A 89 4.12 2.66 -17.52
N GLN A 90 4.37 3.97 -17.61
CA GLN A 90 4.59 4.77 -16.43
C GLN A 90 3.27 4.90 -15.69
N ILE A 91 3.26 4.44 -14.45
CA ILE A 91 2.14 4.67 -13.56
C ILE A 91 2.30 6.12 -13.09
N PRO A 92 1.28 6.99 -13.27
CA PRO A 92 1.36 8.35 -12.78
C PRO A 92 1.61 8.30 -11.27
N GLY A 93 2.82 8.65 -10.86
CA GLY A 93 3.09 8.86 -9.44
C GLY A 93 2.29 10.07 -8.95
N CYS A 94 2.03 10.15 -7.66
CA CYS A 94 1.40 11.33 -7.07
C CYS A 94 2.24 12.62 -7.32
N ALA A 95 3.53 12.50 -7.65
CA ALA A 95 4.42 13.58 -8.08
C ALA A 95 4.20 14.09 -9.53
N ALA A 96 3.18 13.63 -10.25
CA ALA A 96 2.93 14.05 -11.63
C ALA A 96 2.54 15.54 -11.77
N SER A 97 2.13 16.19 -10.66
CA SER A 97 1.81 17.61 -10.62
C SER A 97 2.30 18.25 -9.33
N ARG A 98 2.70 19.53 -9.44
CA ARG A 98 2.95 20.41 -8.30
C ARG A 98 1.89 21.50 -8.12
N ALA A 99 0.95 21.56 -9.06
CA ALA A 99 -0.10 22.57 -9.08
C ALA A 99 -1.35 22.02 -8.38
N VAL A 100 -1.77 22.71 -7.33
CA VAL A 100 -3.10 22.50 -6.74
C VAL A 100 -4.14 22.88 -7.81
N PRO A 101 -5.14 22.02 -8.09
CA PRO A 101 -6.14 22.31 -9.12
C PRO A 101 -6.86 23.65 -8.91
N GLU A 102 -7.19 24.34 -10.00
CA GLU A 102 -7.97 25.57 -9.93
C GLU A 102 -9.34 25.31 -9.29
N GLY A 103 -9.78 26.22 -8.41
CA GLY A 103 -11.04 26.09 -7.67
C GLY A 103 -11.00 25.11 -6.49
N ALA A 104 -9.85 24.47 -6.21
CA ALA A 104 -9.68 23.68 -5.00
C ALA A 104 -9.82 24.56 -3.76
N ASP A 105 -10.55 24.06 -2.78
CA ASP A 105 -10.72 24.72 -1.51
C ASP A 105 -9.58 24.30 -0.56
N VAL A 106 -8.62 25.20 -0.38
CA VAL A 106 -7.38 24.92 0.36
C VAL A 106 -7.55 25.21 1.85
N LEU A 107 -7.32 24.20 2.68
CA LEU A 107 -7.27 24.32 4.13
C LEU A 107 -5.86 24.71 4.57
N LYS A 108 -5.78 25.77 5.37
CA LYS A 108 -4.51 26.23 5.92
C LYS A 108 -4.09 25.33 7.09
N ARG A 109 -2.85 24.87 7.06
CA ARG A 109 -2.21 24.21 8.20
C ARG A 109 -2.30 25.06 9.48
N ARG A 110 -2.51 24.43 10.64
CA ARG A 110 -2.40 25.09 11.94
C ARG A 110 -0.95 25.39 12.26
N ARG A 111 -0.68 26.56 12.84
CA ARG A 111 0.71 26.97 13.13
C ARG A 111 1.32 26.19 14.30
N PHE A 112 0.53 25.89 15.31
CA PHE A 112 0.95 25.24 16.55
C PHE A 112 0.22 23.90 16.71
N ARG A 113 0.91 22.90 17.28
CA ARG A 113 0.36 21.56 17.56
C ARG A 113 -0.16 20.82 16.32
N SER A 114 0.45 21.09 15.17
CA SER A 114 0.24 20.32 13.94
C SER A 114 1.42 19.39 13.73
N ALA A 115 1.13 18.11 13.49
CA ALA A 115 2.06 17.08 13.06
C ALA A 115 2.38 17.16 11.56
N ALA A 116 1.48 17.73 10.74
CA ALA A 116 1.76 17.99 9.33
C ALA A 116 3.03 18.85 9.16
N PRO A 117 3.93 18.52 8.21
CA PRO A 117 5.12 19.33 7.92
C PRO A 117 4.79 20.75 7.46
N ALA A 118 5.73 21.68 7.61
CA ALA A 118 5.57 23.05 7.10
C ALA A 118 5.64 23.05 5.56
N GLY A 119 4.75 23.82 4.91
CA GLY A 119 4.66 23.85 3.44
C GLY A 119 3.53 23.00 2.87
N THR A 120 3.03 22.05 3.66
CA THR A 120 1.90 21.21 3.29
C THR A 120 0.58 21.98 3.20
N ALA A 121 -0.31 21.52 2.32
CA ALA A 121 -1.63 22.08 2.13
C ALA A 121 -2.64 20.98 1.79
N LEU A 122 -3.61 20.74 2.68
CA LEU A 122 -4.77 19.93 2.38
C LEU A 122 -5.78 20.75 1.57
N PHE A 123 -6.45 20.14 0.60
CA PHE A 123 -7.49 20.79 -0.16
C PHE A 123 -8.60 19.83 -0.56
N THR A 124 -9.81 20.38 -0.70
CA THR A 124 -10.98 19.63 -1.14
C THR A 124 -11.32 19.94 -2.59
N LEU A 125 -11.82 18.94 -3.29
CA LEU A 125 -12.33 19.01 -4.67
C LEU A 125 -13.76 18.46 -4.70
N PRO A 126 -14.64 18.88 -5.62
CA PRO A 126 -16.01 18.34 -5.68
C PRO A 126 -16.06 16.80 -5.78
N ASP A 127 -15.07 16.20 -6.42
CA ASP A 127 -14.95 14.78 -6.74
C ASP A 127 -13.75 14.11 -6.06
N GLY A 128 -13.17 14.73 -5.03
CA GLY A 128 -12.00 14.17 -4.36
C GLY A 128 -11.46 14.96 -3.19
N ILE A 129 -10.33 14.49 -2.70
CA ILE A 129 -9.49 15.18 -1.73
C ILE A 129 -8.04 15.13 -2.17
N GLY A 130 -7.26 16.14 -1.81
CA GLY A 130 -5.85 16.13 -2.09
C GLY A 130 -5.01 16.82 -1.03
N LEU A 131 -3.72 16.54 -1.10
CA LEU A 131 -2.69 17.06 -0.24
C LEU A 131 -1.54 17.50 -1.14
N ARG A 132 -1.03 18.71 -0.92
CA ARG A 132 0.31 19.06 -1.37
C ARG A 132 1.27 18.84 -0.21
N ASP A 133 2.33 18.07 -0.42
CA ASP A 133 3.35 17.82 0.60
C ASP A 133 4.38 18.97 0.71
N GLU A 134 5.40 18.80 1.55
CA GLU A 134 6.48 19.79 1.71
C GLU A 134 7.38 19.96 0.48
N ASP A 135 7.51 18.92 -0.35
CA ASP A 135 8.29 18.95 -1.60
C ASP A 135 7.51 19.62 -2.74
N GLY A 136 6.22 19.86 -2.51
CA GLY A 136 5.32 20.53 -3.42
C GLY A 136 4.58 19.58 -4.35
N ASP A 137 4.73 18.27 -4.17
CA ASP A 137 4.04 17.26 -4.97
C ASP A 137 2.58 17.15 -4.52
N VAL A 138 1.69 16.96 -5.50
CA VAL A 138 0.24 17.05 -5.31
C VAL A 138 -0.40 15.67 -5.41
N HIS A 139 -0.77 15.15 -4.25
CA HIS A 139 -1.47 13.87 -4.07
C HIS A 139 -2.97 14.11 -4.16
N ILE A 140 -3.67 13.42 -5.06
CA ILE A 140 -5.13 13.52 -5.19
C ILE A 140 -5.72 12.13 -5.21
N VAL A 141 -6.72 11.89 -4.37
CA VAL A 141 -7.59 10.72 -4.47
C VAL A 141 -8.97 11.20 -4.92
N ARG A 142 -9.36 10.80 -6.14
CA ARG A 142 -10.72 10.99 -6.65
C ARG A 142 -11.65 9.96 -6.02
N TRP A 143 -12.90 10.32 -5.79
CA TRP A 143 -13.90 9.40 -5.23
C TRP A 143 -14.12 8.17 -6.10
N ALA A 144 -14.06 8.31 -7.43
CA ALA A 144 -14.17 7.20 -8.37
C ALA A 144 -13.00 6.19 -8.25
N ASP A 145 -11.84 6.65 -7.78
CA ASP A 145 -10.64 5.83 -7.62
C ASP A 145 -10.40 5.43 -6.15
N CYS A 146 -11.29 5.83 -5.24
CA CYS A 146 -11.18 5.48 -3.82
C CYS A 146 -11.46 3.98 -3.65
N VAL A 147 -10.55 3.28 -2.97
CA VAL A 147 -10.65 1.84 -2.69
C VAL A 147 -10.74 1.54 -1.20
N GLY A 148 -10.61 2.56 -0.35
CA GLY A 148 -10.70 2.40 1.10
C GLY A 148 -10.65 3.73 1.85
N VAL A 149 -11.36 3.78 2.97
CA VAL A 149 -11.29 4.88 3.93
C VAL A 149 -11.03 4.30 5.32
N GLY A 150 -9.80 4.44 5.78
CA GLY A 150 -9.43 4.15 7.16
C GLY A 150 -10.01 5.19 8.10
N VAL A 151 -10.66 4.74 9.18
CA VAL A 151 -11.33 5.59 10.17
C VAL A 151 -10.72 5.33 11.55
N GLU A 152 -10.28 6.40 12.20
CA GLU A 152 -9.84 6.43 13.60
C GLU A 152 -10.31 7.73 14.23
N ASP A 153 -11.30 7.67 15.12
CA ASP A 153 -11.98 8.85 15.66
C ASP A 153 -12.37 9.85 14.53
N ASP A 154 -11.79 11.05 14.54
CA ASP A 154 -12.02 12.10 13.54
C ASP A 154 -10.99 12.09 12.40
N VAL A 155 -10.02 11.16 12.42
CA VAL A 155 -9.00 10.98 11.38
C VAL A 155 -9.55 10.13 10.23
N ARG A 156 -9.19 10.49 8.99
CA ARG A 156 -9.47 9.70 7.79
C ARG A 156 -8.19 9.43 7.01
N VAL A 157 -8.00 8.18 6.58
CA VAL A 157 -6.96 7.80 5.60
C VAL A 157 -7.67 7.36 4.33
N VAL A 158 -7.70 8.25 3.33
CA VAL A 158 -8.34 7.98 2.04
C VAL A 158 -7.31 7.32 1.13
N THR A 159 -7.59 6.09 0.67
CA THR A 159 -6.69 5.31 -0.19
C THR A 159 -7.27 5.24 -1.60
N GLY A 160 -6.48 5.63 -2.59
CA GLY A 160 -6.78 5.50 -4.01
C GLY A 160 -6.24 4.20 -4.61
N ARG A 161 -6.80 3.81 -5.75
CA ARG A 161 -6.42 2.59 -6.49
C ARG A 161 -4.94 2.55 -6.87
N ASP A 162 -4.37 3.70 -7.24
CA ASP A 162 -2.97 3.82 -7.70
C ASP A 162 -1.98 3.96 -6.53
N ARG A 163 -2.32 3.44 -5.34
CA ARG A 163 -1.50 3.48 -4.12
C ARG A 163 -1.20 4.89 -3.59
N CYS A 164 -1.86 5.92 -4.12
CA CYS A 164 -1.88 7.24 -3.53
C CYS A 164 -2.80 7.24 -2.30
N TRP A 165 -2.43 7.96 -1.25
CA TRP A 165 -3.28 8.13 -0.08
C TRP A 165 -3.21 9.55 0.45
N VAL A 166 -4.28 9.98 1.11
CA VAL A 166 -4.37 11.28 1.77
C VAL A 166 -4.82 11.06 3.21
N LEU A 167 -3.98 11.44 4.16
CA LEU A 167 -4.32 11.51 5.57
C LEU A 167 -4.97 12.86 5.89
N VAL A 168 -6.13 12.79 6.53
CA VAL A 168 -6.89 13.92 7.04
C VAL A 168 -6.96 13.79 8.54
N ASP A 169 -6.04 14.45 9.24
CA ASP A 169 -6.16 14.71 10.68
C ASP A 169 -6.72 16.13 10.87
N PRO A 170 -7.94 16.30 11.40
CA PRO A 170 -8.53 17.63 11.58
C PRO A 170 -7.74 18.52 12.57
N ALA A 171 -6.90 17.95 13.43
CA ALA A 171 -6.03 18.69 14.32
C ALA A 171 -4.93 19.47 13.57
N ASP A 172 -4.54 19.01 12.39
CA ASP A 172 -3.49 19.64 11.57
C ASP A 172 -3.94 20.88 10.80
N TRP A 173 -5.25 21.01 10.56
CA TRP A 173 -5.80 22.00 9.65
C TRP A 173 -6.73 22.99 10.35
N ARG A 174 -6.68 24.26 9.93
CA ARG A 174 -7.71 25.22 10.30
C ARG A 174 -9.02 24.77 9.66
N ASP A 175 -10.06 24.68 10.48
CA ASP A 175 -11.35 24.11 10.09
C ASP A 175 -11.24 22.68 9.54
N GLY A 176 -10.29 21.87 10.06
CA GLY A 176 -10.03 20.50 9.62
C GLY A 176 -11.25 19.57 9.62
N GLU A 177 -12.18 19.77 10.55
CA GLU A 177 -13.48 19.07 10.59
C GLU A 177 -14.28 19.18 9.28
N ARG A 178 -14.05 20.25 8.52
CA ARG A 178 -14.66 20.43 7.21
C ARG A 178 -14.13 19.44 6.19
N ALA A 179 -12.83 19.14 6.22
CA ALA A 179 -12.25 18.11 5.35
C ALA A 179 -12.74 16.72 5.73
N VAL A 180 -12.89 16.42 7.02
CA VAL A 180 -13.47 15.16 7.50
C VAL A 180 -14.90 15.00 6.97
N ARG A 181 -15.76 16.02 7.12
CA ARG A 181 -17.13 16.00 6.56
C ARG A 181 -17.14 15.86 5.04
N HIS A 182 -16.18 16.45 4.35
CA HIS A 182 -16.05 16.34 2.90
C HIS A 182 -15.74 14.89 2.47
N VAL A 183 -14.80 14.23 3.15
CA VAL A 183 -14.52 12.80 2.95
C VAL A 183 -15.76 11.97 3.27
N ASP A 184 -16.40 12.21 4.41
CA ASP A 184 -17.53 11.42 4.87
C ASP A 184 -18.79 11.59 3.98
N ALA A 185 -18.90 12.69 3.24
CA ALA A 185 -19.98 12.91 2.28
C ALA A 185 -19.65 12.40 0.88
N GLY A 186 -18.38 12.45 0.46
CA GLY A 186 -17.94 12.13 -0.89
C GLY A 186 -17.58 10.66 -1.12
N ALA A 187 -16.93 10.01 -0.15
CA ALA A 187 -16.49 8.63 -0.28
C ALA A 187 -17.61 7.63 0.03
N ASP A 188 -17.62 6.50 -0.69
CA ASP A 188 -18.57 5.40 -0.47
C ASP A 188 -18.46 4.87 0.98
N PRO A 189 -19.53 4.92 1.79
CA PRO A 189 -19.53 4.38 3.14
C PRO A 189 -19.20 2.89 3.21
N GLY A 190 -19.44 2.12 2.15
CA GLY A 190 -19.10 0.70 2.06
C GLY A 190 -17.60 0.41 1.99
N LEU A 191 -16.77 1.43 1.74
CA LEU A 191 -15.31 1.31 1.70
C LEU A 191 -14.64 1.66 3.03
N ARG A 192 -15.42 1.93 4.09
CA ARG A 192 -14.89 2.32 5.40
C ARG A 192 -14.43 1.12 6.21
N TYR A 193 -13.27 1.25 6.85
CA TYR A 193 -12.74 0.28 7.79
C TYR A 193 -12.11 0.98 8.99
N ALA A 194 -12.14 0.32 10.15
CA ALA A 194 -11.47 0.83 11.34
C ALA A 194 -9.95 0.69 11.17
N LEU A 195 -9.21 1.77 11.37
CA LEU A 195 -7.76 1.69 11.57
C LEU A 195 -7.55 1.08 12.96
N ARG A 196 -7.06 -0.17 13.03
CA ARG A 196 -6.76 -0.80 14.32
C ARG A 196 -5.40 -0.30 14.81
N HIS A 197 -5.39 0.35 15.97
CA HIS A 197 -4.21 0.40 16.83
C HIS A 197 -3.99 -1.00 17.42
N ASP A 198 -3.32 -1.88 16.68
CA ASP A 198 -2.49 -2.86 17.37
C ASP A 198 -1.25 -2.09 17.85
N ASP A 199 -0.89 -2.24 19.13
CA ASP A 199 0.18 -1.56 19.88
C ASP A 199 1.62 -1.71 19.31
N GLY A 200 1.77 -1.95 17.99
CA GLY A 200 3.03 -2.18 17.30
C GLY A 200 3.19 -1.49 15.94
N VAL A 201 2.18 -0.77 15.42
CA VAL A 201 2.30 -0.03 14.13
C VAL A 201 1.81 1.42 14.27
N ALA A 202 2.41 2.15 15.21
CA ALA A 202 2.22 3.59 15.35
C ALA A 202 3.48 4.36 14.92
N GLU A 203 4.01 4.06 13.73
CA GLU A 203 4.94 4.95 13.02
C GLU A 203 4.67 4.96 11.50
N LEU A 204 3.44 5.32 11.13
CA LEU A 204 3.23 6.10 9.89
C LEU A 204 3.36 7.60 10.24
N ARG A 205 4.38 7.94 11.03
CA ARG A 205 4.93 9.30 10.98
C ARG A 205 5.64 9.37 9.65
N LEU A 206 5.26 10.35 8.83
CA LEU A 206 5.98 10.75 7.63
C LEU A 206 7.48 10.82 7.98
N MET A 207 8.19 9.72 7.72
CA MET A 207 9.64 9.67 7.86
C MET A 207 10.18 10.43 6.66
N GLY A 208 10.64 11.66 6.94
CA GLY A 208 11.58 12.35 6.07
C GLY A 208 12.96 11.70 6.06
#